data_AF-A0A7J9H5B1-F1
#
_entry.id   AF-A0A7J9H5B1-F1
#
_cell.length_a   1.000
_cell.length_b   1.000
_cell.length_c   1.000
_cell.angle_alpha   90.00
_cell.angle_beta   90.00
_cell.angle_gamma   90.00
#
_symmetry.space_group_name_H-M   'P 1'
#
loop_
_entity.id
_entity.type
_entity.pdbx_description
1 polymer ?
#
loop_
_entity_poly.entity_id
_entity_poly.type
_entity_poly.pdbx_seq_one_letter_code
_entity_poly.pdbx_strand_id
1 'polypeptide(L)'
;MVRGYLPVINTLAKGIDIRLSHRVTNIVRRYTGVKVTVEDGTTFAADAVIVAVPLGVLKAKTIKFEPRLPEWKEAAIDELGVGIENKIILHFDKVFWPNVEFLGVVADTSYHCSYFLNLHKATGYSVLVYMPAGQLARDIEKMSDEAAVEFAFMQLKKILPEACAPIQYLVSRWGTDVNTLGSYSYDAVGMSHDLYERLRVPVDNIFFAGEATSMSYPGSIHGAFSTGQMAAEDCRMRVLERYGELNLLQPVMGEEAGLCVPLLITRL
;
A
#
# COMPACT_ATOMS: atom_id res chain seq x y z
N MET A 1 18.02 3.14 -7.38
CA MET A 1 18.05 3.44 -5.93
C MET A 1 18.78 2.29 -5.23
N VAL A 2 20.07 2.44 -4.93
CA VAL A 2 20.94 1.33 -4.45
C VAL A 2 20.54 0.80 -3.06
N ARG A 3 19.88 1.63 -2.24
CA ARG A 3 19.50 1.31 -0.85
C ARG A 3 18.02 0.91 -0.67
N GLY A 4 17.30 0.68 -1.77
CA GLY A 4 15.84 0.47 -1.73
C GLY A 4 15.06 1.68 -1.19
N TYR A 5 13.74 1.54 -1.04
CA TYR A 5 12.84 2.64 -0.61
C TYR A 5 12.80 2.86 0.90
N LEU A 6 13.28 1.92 1.72
CA LEU A 6 13.20 2.01 3.18
C LEU A 6 13.81 3.30 3.78
N PRO A 7 14.97 3.82 3.30
CA PRO A 7 15.51 5.08 3.79
C PRO A 7 14.58 6.29 3.56
N VAL A 8 13.80 6.28 2.47
CA VAL A 8 12.81 7.33 2.19
C VAL A 8 11.70 7.28 3.24
N ILE A 9 11.14 6.09 3.48
CA ILE A 9 10.10 5.87 4.49
C ILE A 9 10.59 6.27 5.88
N ASN A 10 11.79 5.82 6.27
CA ASN A 10 12.39 6.18 7.55
C ASN A 10 12.60 7.68 7.71
N THR A 11 12.87 8.41 6.62
CA THR A 11 13.03 9.86 6.67
C THR A 11 11.68 10.56 6.85
N LEU A 12 10.65 10.11 6.12
CA LEU A 12 9.29 10.65 6.24
C LEU A 12 8.67 10.37 7.62
N ALA A 13 9.02 9.25 8.27
CA ALA A 13 8.49 8.85 9.57
C ALA A 13 9.07 9.64 10.77
N LYS A 14 10.14 10.43 10.58
CA LYS A 14 10.80 11.11 11.71
C LYS A 14 9.90 12.15 12.36
N GLY A 15 9.77 12.07 13.69
CA GLY A 15 9.00 13.03 14.49
C GLY A 15 7.49 12.95 14.29
N ILE A 16 6.98 11.82 13.78
CA ILE A 16 5.55 11.51 13.67
C ILE A 16 5.18 10.50 14.77
N ASP A 17 4.05 10.72 15.45
CA ASP A 17 3.48 9.72 16.38
C ASP A 17 2.90 8.52 15.60
N ILE A 18 3.69 7.45 15.47
CA ILE A 18 3.32 6.23 14.76
C ILE A 18 3.05 5.11 15.77
N ARG A 19 1.81 4.61 15.78
CA ARG A 19 1.39 3.47 16.61
C ARG A 19 1.42 2.17 15.80
N LEU A 20 2.47 1.37 15.98
CA LEU A 20 2.58 0.04 15.38
C LEU A 20 1.70 -0.97 16.13
N SER A 21 1.34 -2.09 15.48
CA SER A 21 0.48 -3.13 16.05
C SER A 21 -0.91 -2.66 16.49
N HIS A 22 -1.42 -1.60 15.86
CA HIS A 22 -2.75 -1.02 16.11
C HIS A 22 -3.64 -1.19 14.87
N ARG A 23 -4.04 -2.43 14.57
CA ARG A 23 -4.92 -2.69 13.42
C ARG A 23 -6.30 -2.09 13.67
N VAL A 24 -6.72 -1.18 12.80
CA VAL A 24 -8.05 -0.56 12.85
C VAL A 24 -9.11 -1.58 12.43
N THR A 25 -10.23 -1.62 13.17
CA THR A 25 -11.37 -2.52 12.91
C THR A 25 -12.68 -1.77 12.70
N ASN A 26 -12.82 -0.56 13.27
CA ASN A 26 -14.04 0.25 13.12
C ASN A 26 -13.71 1.73 13.01
N ILE A 27 -14.41 2.44 12.11
CA ILE A 27 -14.37 3.88 11.94
C ILE A 27 -15.80 4.40 12.02
N VAL A 28 -16.10 5.12 13.10
CA VAL A 28 -17.41 5.70 13.36
C VAL A 28 -17.36 7.19 13.11
N ARG A 29 -18.11 7.66 12.11
CA ARG A 29 -18.35 9.08 11.87
C ARG A 29 -19.32 9.62 12.91
N ARG A 30 -19.02 10.82 13.40
CA ARG A 30 -19.86 11.58 14.33
C ARG A 30 -20.08 12.97 13.77
N TYR A 31 -21.12 13.66 14.23
CA TYR A 31 -21.33 15.05 13.86
C TYR A 31 -20.10 15.92 14.12
N THR A 32 -19.38 15.66 15.22
CA THR A 32 -18.20 16.42 15.64
C THR A 32 -16.85 15.88 15.18
N GLY A 33 -16.78 14.73 14.49
CA GLY A 33 -15.50 14.17 14.07
C GLY A 33 -15.58 12.68 13.77
N VAL A 34 -14.55 11.94 14.11
CA VAL A 34 -14.45 10.49 13.92
C VAL A 34 -13.95 9.80 15.17
N LYS A 35 -14.41 8.56 15.38
CA LYS A 35 -13.89 7.64 16.38
C LYS A 35 -13.34 6.40 15.69
N VAL A 36 -12.08 6.08 15.94
CA VAL A 36 -11.38 4.92 15.37
C VAL A 36 -11.18 3.89 16.48
N THR A 37 -11.56 2.64 16.24
CA THR A 37 -11.33 1.53 17.16
C THR A 37 -10.35 0.54 16.55
N VAL A 38 -9.41 0.04 17.35
CA VAL A 38 -8.44 -0.97 16.95
C VAL A 38 -8.78 -2.35 17.54
N GLU A 39 -8.09 -3.42 17.10
CA GLU A 39 -8.37 -4.82 17.49
C GLU A 39 -8.44 -5.07 18.99
N ASP A 40 -7.62 -4.40 19.80
CA ASP A 40 -7.60 -4.56 21.27
C ASP A 40 -8.75 -3.81 21.99
N GLY A 41 -9.60 -3.10 21.23
CA GLY A 41 -10.71 -2.30 21.75
C GLY A 41 -10.33 -0.86 22.11
N THR A 42 -9.07 -0.47 22.05
CA THR A 42 -8.62 0.92 22.24
C THR A 42 -9.26 1.83 21.20
N THR A 43 -9.61 3.05 21.61
CA THR A 43 -10.29 4.00 20.73
C THR A 43 -9.60 5.35 20.69
N PHE A 44 -9.51 5.92 19.50
CA PHE A 44 -8.97 7.24 19.21
C PHE A 44 -10.08 8.15 18.71
N ALA A 45 -10.04 9.42 19.09
CA ALA A 45 -10.95 10.45 18.60
C ALA A 45 -10.15 11.52 17.86
N ALA A 46 -10.69 11.97 16.72
CA ALA A 46 -10.08 13.02 15.90
C ALA A 46 -11.18 13.80 15.16
N ASP A 47 -10.83 14.97 14.62
CA ASP A 47 -11.74 15.75 13.78
C ASP A 47 -11.98 15.07 12.42
N ALA A 48 -10.97 14.40 11.88
CA ALA A 48 -10.99 13.70 10.60
C ALA A 48 -10.05 12.49 10.61
N VAL A 49 -10.19 11.60 9.62
CA VAL A 49 -9.31 10.45 9.39
C VAL A 49 -8.94 10.36 7.92
N ILE A 50 -7.66 10.07 7.64
CA ILE A 50 -7.19 9.70 6.31
C ILE A 50 -6.98 8.18 6.30
N VAL A 51 -7.73 7.50 5.43
CA VAL A 51 -7.66 6.06 5.21
C VAL A 51 -6.69 5.79 4.06
N ALA A 52 -5.51 5.26 4.42
CA ALA A 52 -4.44 4.91 3.47
C ALA A 52 -4.13 3.41 3.46
N VAL A 53 -5.10 2.57 3.84
CA VAL A 53 -4.94 1.11 3.78
C VAL A 53 -4.97 0.62 2.32
N PRO A 54 -4.30 -0.50 2.00
CA PRO A 54 -4.33 -1.06 0.66
C PRO A 54 -5.74 -1.42 0.19
N LEU A 55 -5.97 -1.36 -1.13
CA LEU A 55 -7.27 -1.70 -1.72
C LEU A 55 -7.72 -3.13 -1.35
N GLY A 56 -6.80 -4.09 -1.28
CA GLY A 56 -7.11 -5.46 -0.83
C GLY A 56 -7.76 -5.52 0.56
N VAL A 57 -7.30 -4.66 1.49
CA VAL A 57 -7.89 -4.55 2.84
C VAL A 57 -9.29 -3.95 2.80
N LEU A 58 -9.52 -2.93 1.98
CA LEU A 58 -10.85 -2.35 1.78
C LEU A 58 -11.84 -3.37 1.21
N LYS A 59 -11.40 -4.13 0.18
CA LYS A 59 -12.21 -5.21 -0.45
C LYS A 59 -12.54 -6.34 0.51
N ALA A 60 -11.64 -6.65 1.44
CA ALA A 60 -11.89 -7.67 2.46
C ALA A 60 -12.89 -7.23 3.54
N LYS A 61 -13.28 -5.94 3.56
CA LYS A 61 -14.28 -5.37 4.48
C LYS A 61 -13.95 -5.66 5.95
N THR A 62 -12.65 -5.70 6.27
CA THR A 62 -12.12 -5.93 7.64
C THR A 62 -12.24 -4.69 8.53
N ILE A 63 -12.38 -3.50 7.92
CA ILE A 63 -12.68 -2.25 8.60
C ILE A 63 -14.16 -1.94 8.42
N LYS A 64 -14.89 -1.88 9.52
CA LYS A 64 -16.29 -1.44 9.53
C LYS A 64 -16.35 0.08 9.47
N PHE A 65 -17.23 0.61 8.63
CA PHE A 65 -17.53 2.04 8.55
C PHE A 65 -18.95 2.29 9.05
N GLU A 66 -19.13 3.23 9.99
CA GLU A 66 -20.44 3.58 10.57
C GLU A 66 -20.70 5.09 10.47
N PRO A 67 -21.76 5.55 9.76
CA PRO A 67 -22.60 4.75 8.86
C PRO A 67 -21.78 4.11 7.73
N ARG A 68 -22.38 3.13 7.04
CA ARG A 68 -21.79 2.49 5.85
C ARG A 68 -21.35 3.55 4.83
N LEU A 69 -20.29 3.24 4.08
CA LEU A 69 -19.86 4.10 2.98
C LEU A 69 -20.98 4.19 1.92
N PRO A 70 -21.11 5.32 1.21
CA PRO A 70 -22.07 5.44 0.12
C PRO A 70 -21.87 4.38 -0.96
N GLU A 71 -22.94 3.99 -1.64
CA GLU A 71 -22.90 2.91 -2.65
C GLU A 71 -21.86 3.16 -3.75
N TRP A 72 -21.71 4.41 -4.21
CA TRP A 72 -20.72 4.77 -5.23
C TRP A 72 -19.26 4.54 -4.76
N LYS A 73 -19.00 4.62 -3.45
CA LYS A 73 -17.68 4.40 -2.86
C LYS A 73 -17.39 2.91 -2.76
N GLU A 74 -18.38 2.14 -2.31
CA GLU A 74 -18.24 0.69 -2.20
C GLU A 74 -18.16 0.02 -3.56
N ALA A 75 -18.91 0.50 -4.56
CA ALA A 75 -18.76 0.08 -5.95
C ALA A 75 -17.33 0.31 -6.44
N ALA A 76 -16.73 1.48 -6.17
CA ALA A 76 -15.33 1.74 -6.54
C ALA A 76 -14.35 0.78 -5.87
N ILE A 77 -14.55 0.46 -4.58
CA ILE A 77 -13.75 -0.54 -3.87
C ILE A 77 -13.91 -1.92 -4.50
N ASP A 78 -15.15 -2.33 -4.81
CA ASP A 78 -15.48 -3.68 -5.26
C ASP A 78 -15.13 -3.89 -6.76
N GLU A 79 -15.15 -2.85 -7.59
CA GLU A 79 -14.89 -2.92 -9.04
C GLU A 79 -13.42 -2.75 -9.42
N LEU A 80 -12.61 -2.01 -8.65
CA LEU A 80 -11.16 -1.93 -8.88
C LEU A 80 -10.50 -3.29 -8.65
N GLY A 81 -9.64 -3.70 -9.58
CA GLY A 81 -8.87 -4.93 -9.48
C GLY A 81 -7.71 -4.80 -8.49
N VAL A 82 -7.34 -5.91 -7.84
CA VAL A 82 -6.09 -6.01 -7.05
C VAL A 82 -5.25 -7.15 -7.61
N GLY A 83 -4.09 -6.80 -8.15
CA GLY A 83 -3.13 -7.73 -8.70
C GLY A 83 -2.32 -8.42 -7.61
N ILE A 84 -1.68 -9.53 -7.97
CA ILE A 84 -0.72 -10.23 -7.11
C ILE A 84 0.55 -10.46 -7.92
N GLU A 85 1.65 -9.95 -7.37
CA GLU A 85 3.02 -10.15 -7.81
C GLU A 85 3.89 -10.40 -6.57
N ASN A 86 4.58 -11.54 -6.55
CA ASN A 86 5.51 -11.91 -5.50
C ASN A 86 6.96 -11.86 -6.00
N LYS A 87 7.90 -11.95 -5.08
CA LYS A 87 9.34 -11.99 -5.33
C LYS A 87 9.93 -13.23 -4.69
N ILE A 88 10.68 -13.98 -5.48
CA ILE A 88 11.54 -15.07 -5.02
C ILE A 88 12.97 -14.60 -5.22
N ILE A 89 13.62 -14.25 -4.11
CA ILE A 89 14.94 -13.66 -4.06
C ILE A 89 15.93 -14.78 -3.81
N LEU A 90 16.92 -14.93 -4.69
CA LEU A 90 17.94 -15.96 -4.64
C LEU A 90 19.31 -15.31 -4.47
N HIS A 91 19.96 -15.58 -3.35
CA HIS A 91 21.32 -15.11 -3.06
C HIS A 91 22.30 -16.25 -3.32
N PHE A 92 23.38 -15.96 -4.05
CA PHE A 92 24.41 -16.92 -4.45
C PHE A 92 25.77 -16.54 -3.87
N ASP A 93 26.64 -17.53 -3.70
CA ASP A 93 28.03 -17.33 -3.25
C ASP A 93 28.84 -16.46 -4.24
N LYS A 94 28.64 -16.67 -5.53
CA LYS A 94 29.34 -15.96 -6.61
C LYS A 94 28.42 -15.66 -7.79
N VAL A 95 28.76 -14.64 -8.54
CA VAL A 95 28.13 -14.32 -9.82
C VAL A 95 28.61 -15.30 -10.88
N PHE A 96 27.69 -16.04 -11.49
CA PHE A 96 27.96 -16.99 -12.60
C PHE A 96 27.19 -16.64 -13.89
N TRP A 97 26.50 -15.50 -13.90
CA TRP A 97 25.72 -15.01 -15.03
C TRP A 97 26.40 -13.81 -15.71
N PRO A 98 26.03 -13.48 -16.96
CA PRO A 98 26.57 -12.30 -17.65
C PRO A 98 26.17 -10.98 -16.96
N ASN A 99 26.96 -9.93 -17.21
CA ASN A 99 26.76 -8.59 -16.63
C ASN A 99 25.62 -7.79 -17.32
N VAL A 100 24.40 -8.32 -17.25
CA VAL A 100 23.17 -7.77 -17.84
C VAL A 100 22.15 -7.36 -16.77
N GLU A 101 21.17 -6.55 -17.11
CA GLU A 101 20.11 -6.09 -16.19
C GLU A 101 19.08 -7.18 -15.90
N PHE A 102 18.75 -7.99 -16.91
CA PHE A 102 17.76 -9.05 -16.84
C PHE A 102 18.28 -10.31 -17.52
N LEU A 103 17.88 -11.47 -17.00
CA LEU A 103 18.01 -12.73 -17.70
C LEU A 103 16.64 -13.20 -18.16
N GLY A 104 16.41 -13.22 -19.47
CA GLY A 104 15.15 -13.71 -20.04
C GLY A 104 15.04 -15.22 -19.99
N VAL A 105 13.88 -15.73 -19.59
CA VAL A 105 13.48 -17.13 -19.60
C VAL A 105 12.40 -17.31 -20.66
N VAL A 106 12.70 -18.09 -21.70
CA VAL A 106 11.70 -18.47 -22.68
C VAL A 106 10.82 -19.55 -22.06
N ALA A 107 9.54 -19.24 -21.90
CA ALA A 107 8.54 -20.16 -21.37
C ALA A 107 7.68 -20.71 -22.51
N ASP A 108 7.38 -22.01 -22.45
CA ASP A 108 6.53 -22.69 -23.44
C ASP A 108 5.04 -22.30 -23.29
N THR A 109 4.70 -21.62 -22.18
CA THR A 109 3.33 -21.19 -21.88
C THR A 109 3.34 -19.78 -21.26
N SER A 110 2.20 -19.11 -21.30
CA SER A 110 1.99 -17.80 -20.64
C SER A 110 1.89 -17.88 -19.11
N TYR A 111 2.02 -19.07 -18.52
CA TYR A 111 1.90 -19.27 -17.08
C TYR A 111 3.14 -18.77 -16.30
N HIS A 112 4.33 -18.94 -16.87
CA HIS A 112 5.58 -18.68 -16.16
C HIS A 112 6.01 -17.20 -16.21
N CYS A 113 6.73 -16.74 -15.18
CA CYS A 113 7.47 -15.49 -15.30
C CYS A 113 8.67 -15.67 -16.24
N SER A 114 8.86 -14.69 -17.11
CA SER A 114 9.76 -14.74 -18.27
C SER A 114 11.14 -14.12 -18.00
N TYR A 115 11.48 -13.78 -16.75
CA TYR A 115 12.78 -13.19 -16.46
C TYR A 115 13.23 -13.32 -15.00
N PHE A 116 14.53 -13.16 -14.81
CA PHE A 116 15.16 -12.83 -13.53
C PHE A 116 15.71 -11.41 -13.57
N LEU A 117 15.43 -10.62 -12.54
CA LEU A 117 16.08 -9.34 -12.32
C LEU A 117 17.46 -9.56 -11.70
N ASN A 118 18.51 -8.98 -12.30
CA ASN A 118 19.86 -9.04 -11.76
C ASN A 118 20.14 -7.88 -10.80
N LEU A 119 20.06 -8.13 -9.49
CA LEU A 119 20.34 -7.10 -8.49
C LEU A 119 21.83 -6.83 -8.31
N HIS A 120 22.73 -7.72 -8.73
CA HIS A 120 24.18 -7.46 -8.69
C HIS A 120 24.55 -6.17 -9.42
N LYS A 121 23.89 -5.87 -10.54
CA LYS A 121 24.10 -4.64 -11.31
C LYS A 121 23.80 -3.36 -10.50
N ALA A 122 22.78 -3.42 -9.65
CA ALA A 122 22.28 -2.27 -8.90
C ALA A 122 22.88 -2.17 -7.49
N THR A 123 23.26 -3.29 -6.87
CA THR A 123 23.61 -3.35 -5.44
C THR A 123 24.99 -3.95 -5.17
N GLY A 124 25.62 -4.61 -6.15
CA GLY A 124 26.88 -5.33 -5.98
C GLY A 124 26.75 -6.70 -5.29
N TYR A 125 25.56 -7.09 -4.83
CA TYR A 125 25.33 -8.40 -4.23
C TYR A 125 24.94 -9.45 -5.28
N SER A 126 25.45 -10.67 -5.15
CA SER A 126 25.17 -11.83 -6.03
C SER A 126 23.73 -12.32 -5.91
N VAL A 127 22.76 -11.50 -6.32
CA VAL A 127 21.33 -11.75 -6.11
C VAL A 127 20.56 -11.69 -7.43
N LEU A 128 19.76 -12.73 -7.69
CA LEU A 128 18.74 -12.74 -8.73
C LEU A 128 17.35 -12.77 -8.11
N VAL A 129 16.38 -12.12 -8.77
CA VAL A 129 14.99 -12.10 -8.30
C VAL A 129 14.08 -12.61 -9.40
N TYR A 130 13.33 -13.67 -9.11
CA TYR A 130 12.22 -14.15 -9.94
C TYR A 130 10.93 -13.46 -9.48
N MET A 131 10.12 -12.97 -10.42
CA MET A 131 8.96 -12.12 -10.11
C MET A 131 7.66 -12.78 -10.61
N PRO A 132 7.16 -13.84 -9.92
CA PRO A 132 5.90 -14.46 -10.29
C PRO A 132 4.73 -13.49 -10.13
N ALA A 133 3.88 -13.41 -11.15
CA ALA A 133 2.68 -12.58 -11.18
C ALA A 133 1.43 -13.40 -11.57
N GLY A 134 0.25 -12.83 -11.34
CA GLY A 134 -1.01 -13.41 -11.80
C GLY A 134 -1.29 -14.80 -11.22
N GLN A 135 -1.61 -15.77 -12.09
CA GLN A 135 -1.95 -17.12 -11.63
C GLN A 135 -0.75 -17.84 -10.98
N LEU A 136 0.44 -17.68 -11.53
CA LEU A 136 1.66 -18.25 -10.93
C LEU A 136 1.87 -17.71 -9.51
N ALA A 137 1.71 -16.40 -9.29
CA ALA A 137 1.86 -15.83 -7.95
C ALA A 137 0.86 -16.44 -6.95
N ARG A 138 -0.40 -16.63 -7.37
CA ARG A 138 -1.44 -17.28 -6.54
C ARG A 138 -1.13 -18.74 -6.23
N ASP A 139 -0.44 -19.44 -7.11
CA ASP A 139 -0.04 -20.82 -6.85
C ASP A 139 1.19 -20.89 -5.95
N ILE A 140 2.17 -19.99 -6.13
CA ILE A 140 3.33 -19.83 -5.24
C ILE A 140 2.87 -19.53 -3.79
N GLU A 141 1.82 -18.71 -3.60
CA GLU A 141 1.22 -18.43 -2.28
C GLU A 141 0.74 -19.69 -1.53
N LYS A 142 0.54 -20.82 -2.22
CA LYS A 142 0.12 -22.10 -1.64
C LYS A 142 1.30 -23.07 -1.42
N MET A 143 2.46 -22.78 -1.99
CA MET A 143 3.66 -23.61 -1.86
C MET A 143 4.41 -23.28 -0.58
N SER A 144 5.26 -24.19 -0.09
CA SER A 144 6.30 -23.83 0.87
C SER A 144 7.38 -22.95 0.22
N ASP A 145 8.18 -22.26 1.01
CA ASP A 145 9.25 -21.41 0.48
C ASP A 145 10.28 -22.24 -0.29
N GLU A 146 10.62 -23.43 0.20
CA GLU A 146 11.54 -24.37 -0.45
C GLU A 146 11.04 -24.78 -1.84
N ALA A 147 9.74 -25.11 -1.95
CA ALA A 147 9.13 -25.51 -3.21
C ALA A 147 9.07 -24.34 -4.21
N ALA A 148 8.78 -23.12 -3.73
CA ALA A 148 8.79 -21.92 -4.56
C ALA A 148 10.22 -21.60 -5.07
N VAL A 149 11.22 -21.75 -4.20
CA VAL A 149 12.64 -21.56 -4.54
C VAL A 149 13.12 -22.59 -5.53
N GLU A 150 12.79 -23.87 -5.33
CA GLU A 150 13.12 -24.92 -6.30
C GLU A 150 12.46 -24.65 -7.64
N PHE A 151 11.19 -24.22 -7.65
CA PHE A 151 10.49 -23.82 -8.88
C PHE A 151 11.23 -22.72 -9.64
N ALA A 152 11.61 -21.63 -8.94
CA ALA A 152 12.37 -20.54 -9.54
C ALA A 152 13.74 -21.04 -10.02
N PHE A 153 14.44 -21.81 -9.20
CA PHE A 153 15.77 -22.32 -9.54
C PHE A 153 15.75 -23.24 -10.76
N MET A 154 14.71 -24.06 -10.94
CA MET A 154 14.49 -24.81 -12.17
C MET A 154 14.32 -23.90 -13.39
N GLN A 155 13.63 -22.76 -13.27
CA GLN A 155 13.56 -21.80 -14.38
C GLN A 155 14.92 -21.18 -14.69
N LEU A 156 15.74 -20.90 -13.67
CA LEU A 156 17.11 -20.41 -13.86
C LEU A 156 17.98 -21.45 -14.58
N LYS A 157 17.87 -22.74 -14.22
CA LYS A 157 18.61 -23.82 -14.87
C LYS A 157 18.28 -24.02 -16.34
N LYS A 158 17.06 -23.65 -16.78
CA LYS A 158 16.72 -23.68 -18.21
C LYS A 158 17.59 -22.74 -19.05
N ILE A 159 18.04 -21.64 -18.47
CA ILE A 159 18.84 -20.62 -19.16
C ILE A 159 20.32 -20.67 -18.79
N LEU A 160 20.64 -21.20 -17.61
CA LEU A 160 21.99 -21.40 -17.09
C LEU A 160 22.09 -22.82 -16.50
N PRO A 161 22.32 -23.86 -17.32
CA PRO A 161 22.32 -25.25 -16.86
C PRO A 161 23.31 -25.54 -15.72
N GLU A 162 24.45 -24.84 -15.73
CA GLU A 162 25.53 -24.95 -14.73
C GLU A 162 25.32 -24.03 -13.51
N ALA A 163 24.11 -23.48 -13.32
CA ALA A 163 23.80 -22.62 -12.19
C ALA A 163 24.00 -23.34 -10.85
N CYS A 164 24.79 -22.73 -9.98
CA CYS A 164 24.98 -23.20 -8.60
C CYS A 164 23.72 -22.91 -7.78
N ALA A 165 23.44 -23.75 -6.77
CA ALA A 165 22.30 -23.55 -5.87
C ALA A 165 22.43 -22.23 -5.08
N PRO A 166 21.31 -21.55 -4.77
CA PRO A 166 21.33 -20.39 -3.89
C PRO A 166 21.77 -20.78 -2.48
N ILE A 167 22.55 -19.92 -1.82
CA ILE A 167 22.98 -20.10 -0.43
C ILE A 167 21.94 -19.57 0.57
N GLN A 168 21.10 -18.63 0.13
CA GLN A 168 19.99 -18.07 0.91
C GLN A 168 18.86 -17.64 -0.03
N TYR A 169 17.65 -17.58 0.51
CA TYR A 169 16.48 -17.15 -0.24
C TYR A 169 15.46 -16.40 0.62
N LEU A 170 14.58 -15.65 -0.04
CA LEU A 170 13.39 -15.05 0.55
C LEU A 170 12.23 -15.14 -0.45
N VAL A 171 11.03 -15.49 0.03
CA VAL A 171 9.80 -15.54 -0.76
C VAL A 171 8.80 -14.56 -0.17
N SER A 172 8.31 -13.61 -0.97
CA SER A 172 7.24 -12.71 -0.51
C SER A 172 5.86 -13.35 -0.68
N ARG A 173 4.92 -12.93 0.18
CA ARG A 173 3.52 -13.37 0.18
C ARG A 173 2.55 -12.21 0.34
N TRP A 174 2.48 -11.36 -0.67
CA TRP A 174 1.65 -10.15 -0.62
C TRP A 174 0.15 -10.43 -0.69
N GLY A 175 -0.25 -11.54 -1.33
CA GLY A 175 -1.64 -11.93 -1.47
C GLY A 175 -2.26 -12.46 -0.17
N THR A 176 -1.45 -13.07 0.70
CA THR A 176 -1.90 -13.64 1.98
C THR A 176 -1.53 -12.81 3.21
N ASP A 177 -0.68 -11.79 3.07
CA ASP A 177 -0.45 -10.80 4.13
C ASP A 177 -1.75 -10.04 4.42
N VAL A 178 -2.25 -10.21 5.65
CA VAL A 178 -3.50 -9.64 6.16
C VAL A 178 -3.55 -8.11 6.14
N ASN A 179 -2.41 -7.43 6.01
CA ASN A 179 -2.31 -5.97 5.95
C ASN A 179 -2.25 -5.42 4.52
N THR A 180 -2.10 -6.27 3.50
CA THR A 180 -2.03 -5.85 2.10
C THR A 180 -3.06 -6.53 1.22
N LEU A 181 -3.22 -7.85 1.37
CA LEU A 181 -4.18 -8.68 0.63
C LEU A 181 -4.10 -8.49 -0.89
N GLY A 182 -2.88 -8.43 -1.40
CA GLY A 182 -2.54 -8.15 -2.79
C GLY A 182 -1.32 -7.26 -2.92
N SER A 183 -0.94 -6.97 -4.16
CA SER A 183 0.23 -6.14 -4.47
C SER A 183 -0.16 -4.71 -4.82
N TYR A 184 -0.83 -4.51 -5.95
CA TYR A 184 -1.23 -3.18 -6.43
C TYR A 184 -2.50 -3.26 -7.28
N SER A 185 -3.21 -2.15 -7.36
CA SER A 185 -4.45 -2.01 -8.11
C SER A 185 -4.25 -2.07 -9.64
N TYR A 186 -5.31 -2.44 -10.36
CA TYR A 186 -5.37 -2.40 -11.83
C TYR A 186 -6.80 -2.15 -12.33
N ASP A 187 -6.92 -1.69 -13.58
CA ASP A 187 -8.20 -1.53 -14.28
C ASP A 187 -8.81 -2.89 -14.62
N ALA A 188 -9.91 -3.25 -13.95
CA ALA A 188 -10.64 -4.47 -14.29
C ALA A 188 -11.39 -4.31 -15.63
N VAL A 189 -11.44 -5.41 -16.40
CA VAL A 189 -12.05 -5.41 -17.73
C VAL A 189 -13.53 -5.04 -17.66
N GLY A 190 -13.94 -4.09 -18.49
CA GLY A 190 -15.34 -3.66 -18.60
C GLY A 190 -15.81 -2.73 -17.49
N MET A 191 -14.92 -2.32 -16.58
CA MET A 191 -15.25 -1.37 -15.52
C MET A 191 -15.04 0.08 -15.96
N SER A 192 -15.62 1.02 -15.19
CA SER A 192 -15.51 2.45 -15.48
C SER A 192 -14.09 3.00 -15.27
N HIS A 193 -13.69 4.01 -16.04
CA HIS A 193 -12.38 4.66 -15.91
C HIS A 193 -12.29 5.63 -14.72
N ASP A 194 -13.43 6.06 -14.16
CA ASP A 194 -13.47 7.03 -13.05
C ASP A 194 -13.37 6.38 -11.66
N LEU A 195 -13.10 5.07 -11.57
CA LEU A 195 -13.11 4.36 -10.29
C LEU A 195 -12.05 4.84 -9.30
N TYR A 196 -10.84 5.17 -9.76
CA TYR A 196 -9.79 5.75 -8.90
C TYR A 196 -10.21 7.12 -8.35
N GLU A 197 -10.89 7.92 -9.17
CA GLU A 197 -11.43 9.22 -8.75
C GLU A 197 -12.52 9.02 -7.71
N ARG A 198 -13.50 8.15 -7.98
CA ARG A 198 -14.52 7.76 -7.01
C ARG A 198 -13.87 7.27 -5.73
N LEU A 199 -12.87 6.40 -5.76
CA LEU A 199 -12.22 5.92 -4.54
C LEU A 199 -11.50 7.04 -3.77
N ARG A 200 -10.98 8.07 -4.44
CA ARG A 200 -10.35 9.24 -3.80
C ARG A 200 -11.33 10.16 -3.09
N VAL A 201 -12.54 10.37 -3.61
CA VAL A 201 -13.49 11.39 -3.11
C VAL A 201 -13.76 11.22 -1.60
N PRO A 202 -13.56 12.25 -0.75
CA PRO A 202 -13.85 12.13 0.68
C PRO A 202 -15.32 11.81 0.98
N VAL A 203 -15.56 11.16 2.12
CA VAL A 203 -16.90 10.93 2.68
C VAL A 203 -16.97 11.65 4.02
N ASP A 204 -17.54 12.85 4.02
CA ASP A 204 -17.54 13.78 5.15
C ASP A 204 -16.11 14.03 5.67
N ASN A 205 -15.80 13.58 6.89
CA ASN A 205 -14.50 13.73 7.55
C ASN A 205 -13.61 12.49 7.36
N ILE A 206 -13.93 11.61 6.40
CA ILE A 206 -13.11 10.46 6.01
C ILE A 206 -12.50 10.72 4.64
N PHE A 207 -11.19 10.84 4.59
CA PHE A 207 -10.40 11.05 3.38
C PHE A 207 -9.73 9.73 2.98
N PHE A 208 -9.40 9.58 1.70
CA PHE A 208 -8.78 8.37 1.17
C PHE A 208 -7.50 8.71 0.42
N ALA A 209 -6.46 7.91 0.64
CA ALA A 209 -5.17 8.07 -0.01
C ALA A 209 -4.56 6.70 -0.34
N GLY A 210 -3.50 6.68 -1.14
CA GLY A 210 -2.79 5.47 -1.55
C GLY A 210 -2.81 5.29 -3.06
N GLU A 211 -2.05 4.31 -3.55
CA GLU A 211 -1.86 4.11 -5.00
C GLU A 211 -3.20 3.92 -5.76
N ALA A 212 -4.17 3.23 -5.14
CA ALA A 212 -5.49 3.00 -5.70
C ALA A 212 -6.41 4.24 -5.71
N THR A 213 -5.91 5.40 -5.28
CA THR A 213 -6.60 6.71 -5.40
C THR A 213 -5.92 7.64 -6.41
N SER A 214 -4.86 7.15 -7.08
CA SER A 214 -4.10 7.89 -8.09
C SER A 214 -4.61 7.56 -9.48
N MET A 215 -5.20 8.54 -10.17
CA MET A 215 -5.63 8.38 -11.56
C MET A 215 -4.44 8.34 -12.53
N SER A 216 -3.38 9.11 -12.24
CA SER A 216 -2.25 9.27 -13.15
C SER A 216 -1.15 8.23 -12.94
N TYR A 217 -1.02 7.72 -11.71
CA TYR A 217 0.09 6.85 -11.33
C TYR A 217 -0.36 5.68 -10.42
N PRO A 218 -1.39 4.89 -10.80
CA PRO A 218 -1.81 3.73 -10.02
C PRO A 218 -0.66 2.70 -9.94
N GLY A 219 -0.67 1.88 -8.88
CA GLY A 219 0.33 0.85 -8.60
C GLY A 219 1.72 1.34 -8.24
N SER A 220 1.91 2.65 -8.03
CA SER A 220 3.23 3.25 -7.82
C SER A 220 3.39 3.89 -6.45
N ILE A 221 4.64 3.93 -5.97
CA ILE A 221 5.00 4.60 -4.71
C ILE A 221 4.82 6.13 -4.81
N HIS A 222 5.16 6.73 -5.95
CA HIS A 222 4.99 8.18 -6.12
C HIS A 222 3.50 8.57 -6.24
N GLY A 223 2.65 7.70 -6.81
CA GLY A 223 1.20 7.87 -6.77
C GLY A 223 0.62 7.76 -5.36
N ALA A 224 1.10 6.80 -4.55
CA ALA A 224 0.72 6.74 -3.14
C ALA A 224 1.15 7.99 -2.35
N PHE A 225 2.37 8.47 -2.60
CA PHE A 225 2.88 9.68 -1.96
C PHE A 225 2.08 10.93 -2.34
N SER A 226 1.85 11.15 -3.65
CA SER A 226 1.14 12.33 -4.13
C SER A 226 -0.30 12.38 -3.63
N THR A 227 -1.01 11.25 -3.65
CA THR A 227 -2.38 11.16 -3.11
C THR A 227 -2.43 11.35 -1.61
N GLY A 228 -1.40 10.93 -0.87
CA GLY A 228 -1.25 11.26 0.55
C GLY A 228 -1.13 12.77 0.80
N GLN A 229 -0.35 13.48 -0.01
CA GLN A 229 -0.25 14.95 0.07
C GLN A 229 -1.59 15.63 -0.25
N MET A 230 -2.30 15.17 -1.28
CA MET A 230 -3.62 15.69 -1.65
C MET A 230 -4.63 15.48 -0.52
N ALA A 231 -4.75 14.26 0.02
CA ALA A 231 -5.67 13.97 1.10
C ALA A 231 -5.35 14.76 2.39
N ALA A 232 -4.05 14.99 2.67
CA ALA A 232 -3.63 15.82 3.79
C ALA A 232 -4.06 17.29 3.61
N GLU A 233 -3.94 17.83 2.41
CA GLU A 233 -4.36 19.20 2.10
C GLU A 233 -5.88 19.36 2.14
N ASP A 234 -6.62 18.42 1.54
CA ASP A 234 -8.10 18.41 1.59
C ASP A 234 -8.61 18.31 3.05
N CYS A 235 -7.98 17.44 3.84
CA CYS A 235 -8.27 17.29 5.26
C CYS A 235 -7.97 18.59 6.02
N ARG A 236 -6.81 19.21 5.78
CA ARG A 236 -6.44 20.48 6.41
C ARG A 236 -7.44 21.58 6.10
N MET A 237 -7.79 21.75 4.82
CA MET A 237 -8.74 22.78 4.38
C MET A 237 -10.11 22.59 5.02
N ARG A 238 -10.64 21.37 4.99
CA ARG A 238 -11.97 21.06 5.56
C ARG A 238 -12.04 21.29 7.07
N VAL A 239 -10.99 20.89 7.79
CA VAL A 239 -10.91 21.10 9.25
C VAL A 239 -10.83 22.58 9.56
N LEU A 240 -10.03 23.36 8.81
CA LEU A 240 -9.91 24.80 9.00
C LEU A 240 -11.20 25.57 8.69
N GLU A 241 -11.90 25.24 7.61
CA GLU A 241 -13.21 25.84 7.28
C GLU A 241 -14.19 25.67 8.44
N ARG A 242 -14.25 24.47 9.01
CA ARG A 242 -15.11 24.18 10.14
C ARG A 242 -14.76 25.02 11.39
N TYR A 243 -13.48 25.15 11.72
CA TYR A 243 -13.05 26.00 12.83
C TYR A 243 -13.22 27.49 12.53
N GLY A 244 -13.08 27.90 11.26
CA GLY A 244 -13.36 29.26 10.80
C GLY A 244 -14.83 29.63 10.92
N GLU A 245 -15.74 28.72 10.57
CA GLU A 245 -17.19 28.87 10.77
C GLU A 245 -17.56 28.92 12.26
N LEU A 246 -16.91 28.11 13.11
CA LEU A 246 -17.08 28.16 14.56
C LEU A 246 -16.66 29.51 15.16
N ASN A 247 -15.59 30.13 14.65
CA ASN A 247 -15.16 31.47 15.05
C ASN A 247 -16.13 32.57 14.58
N LEU A 248 -16.79 32.39 13.43
CA LEU A 248 -17.81 33.32 12.91
C LEU A 248 -19.15 33.21 13.66
N LEU A 249 -19.44 32.04 14.25
CA LEU A 249 -20.67 31.76 14.99
C LEU A 249 -20.57 32.06 16.49
N GLN A 250 -19.42 32.51 17.01
CA GLN A 250 -19.36 33.08 18.37
C GLN A 250 -20.12 34.42 18.36
N PRO A 251 -21.27 34.55 19.06
CA PRO A 251 -21.90 35.85 19.24
C PRO A 251 -20.95 36.71 20.06
N VAL A 252 -20.90 38.00 19.73
CA VAL A 252 -20.30 39.05 20.55
C VAL A 252 -21.05 39.08 21.90
N MET A 253 -20.63 38.22 22.82
CA MET A 253 -21.06 38.19 24.21
C MET A 253 -19.79 38.13 25.04
N GLY A 254 -19.31 39.33 25.41
CA GLY A 254 -18.58 39.63 26.63
C GLY A 254 -17.37 38.77 27.02
N GLU A 255 -16.20 39.39 26.89
CA GLU A 255 -14.99 39.19 27.69
C GLU A 255 -14.11 37.95 27.44
N GLU A 256 -12.87 38.29 27.06
CA GLU A 256 -11.61 37.57 27.02
C GLU A 256 -11.52 36.16 27.67
N ALA A 257 -11.13 35.18 26.85
CA ALA A 257 -9.99 34.33 27.14
C ALA A 257 -9.46 33.72 25.83
N GLY A 258 -8.30 34.20 25.38
CA GLY A 258 -7.59 33.61 24.26
C GLY A 258 -7.19 32.17 24.56
N LEU A 259 -7.80 31.22 23.85
CA LEU A 259 -7.31 29.86 23.72
C LEU A 259 -7.08 29.60 22.23
N CYS A 260 -5.92 30.03 21.75
CA CYS A 260 -5.35 29.47 20.53
C CYS A 260 -4.98 28.01 20.88
N VAL A 261 -5.88 27.08 20.61
CA VAL A 261 -5.55 25.65 20.67
C VAL A 261 -4.66 25.38 19.48
N PRO A 262 -3.36 25.09 19.67
CA PRO A 262 -2.51 24.76 18.54
C PRO A 262 -3.05 23.47 17.90
N LEU A 263 -3.15 23.46 16.57
CA LEU A 263 -3.25 22.24 15.79
C LEU A 263 -2.09 21.33 16.23
N LEU A 264 -2.40 20.34 17.06
CA LEU A 264 -1.47 19.29 17.46
C LEU A 264 -1.32 18.35 16.26
N ILE A 265 -0.52 18.77 15.29
CA ILE A 265 0.27 17.82 14.51
C ILE A 265 1.39 17.44 15.48
N THR A 266 1.22 16.33 16.20
CA THR A 266 2.16 15.88 17.23
C THR A 266 3.57 15.83 16.66
N ARG A 267 4.37 16.85 17.03
CA ARG A 267 5.82 16.87 16.99
C ARG A 267 6.31 16.77 18.43
N LEU A 268 6.75 15.59 18.84
CA LEU A 268 7.76 15.35 19.87
C LEU A 268 8.62 14.17 19.41
#